data_AF-A0A4Y7ILZ6-F1
#
_entry.id   AF-A0A4Y7ILZ6-F1
#
_cell.length_a   1.000
_cell.length_b   1.000
_cell.length_c   1.000
_cell.angle_alpha   90.00
_cell.angle_beta   90.00
_cell.angle_gamma   90.00
#
_symmetry.space_group_name_H-M   'P 1'
#
loop_
_entity.id
_entity.type
_entity.pdbx_description
1 polymer ?
#
loop_
_entity_poly.entity_id
_entity_poly.type
_entity_poly.pdbx_seq_one_letter_code
_entity_poly.pdbx_strand_id
1 'polypeptide(L)'
;MVSSFLLIIFFILFSSFLIHVHSSSSLSPNHRQALEISIGIGSGGEGGGGGGGGGESGESEACQCTASPPEIPPQPQPQPQPRPLVFLDERLAVVFPVIQRFKNLITSDPYNVTSTWVGSNVCSYKGFYCESPPDNSSALSMASVDFNGYKLRAPSLVGFIDSLPDIALFHANTNEFGGLIPSNISNLRYLYELDLSNNKFTGAFPTAVFGIKSLTFFDLRFNSFNGLVPSQIFAQPLDVLFINNNNFLQTLPQNLGSTTSFYLTLANNKFNGPIPRSIGKASKTLVEVLFLNNELSGCLPYEIGYLKEATVFDASSNCITGPLPCSFGCLAKMEILNFAGNLLYGVIPEVVCALGNLANLTLSDNYFTGVGPLCKKLIQSGVLDVRMNCIHGLENQRSIAECAMFFAHVKICPFFPTFSLIPCQISHNGWGENSNKSSPGTGGSGYYTRKRSKPSRAPSPTYSALLRHRL
;
A
#
# COMPACT_ATOMS: atom_id res chain seq x y z
N MET A 1 -9.58 -11.09 -27.51
CA MET A 1 -9.92 -9.66 -27.71
C MET A 1 -10.17 -9.07 -26.34
N VAL A 2 -9.16 -8.51 -25.68
CA VAL A 2 -8.49 -7.27 -26.12
C VAL A 2 -9.46 -6.13 -25.87
N SER A 3 -9.61 -5.77 -24.61
CA SER A 3 -9.57 -4.35 -24.31
C SER A 3 -8.57 -4.20 -23.18
N SER A 4 -7.32 -4.01 -23.59
CA SER A 4 -6.39 -3.21 -22.80
C SER A 4 -5.69 -3.99 -21.68
N PHE A 5 -4.41 -4.31 -21.73
CA PHE A 5 -3.34 -3.38 -22.10
C PHE A 5 -3.42 -1.99 -21.42
N LEU A 6 -4.50 -1.58 -20.72
CA LEU A 6 -4.63 -0.22 -20.15
C LEU A 6 -3.93 -0.09 -18.79
N LEU A 7 -3.85 -1.18 -18.02
CA LEU A 7 -3.26 -1.18 -16.67
C LEU A 7 -1.75 -1.47 -16.64
N ILE A 8 -1.22 -2.22 -17.61
CA ILE A 8 0.23 -2.21 -17.88
C ILE A 8 0.66 -0.79 -18.27
N ILE A 9 -0.26 0.00 -18.86
CA ILE A 9 -0.01 1.31 -19.48
C ILE A 9 -0.14 2.52 -18.55
N PHE A 10 -0.93 2.57 -17.46
CA PHE A 10 -0.97 3.83 -16.69
C PHE A 10 0.29 4.11 -15.84
N PHE A 11 1.11 3.11 -15.49
CA PHE A 11 2.25 3.32 -14.58
C PHE A 11 3.60 2.79 -15.06
N ILE A 12 3.76 2.64 -16.38
CA ILE A 12 5.01 3.10 -16.99
C ILE A 12 4.98 4.65 -17.13
N LEU A 13 3.80 5.30 -17.14
CA LEU A 13 3.61 6.71 -17.53
C LEU A 13 3.98 7.82 -16.51
N PHE A 14 4.47 7.53 -15.30
CA PHE A 14 5.13 8.56 -14.47
C PHE A 14 6.62 8.31 -14.25
N SER A 15 7.24 7.48 -15.08
CA SER A 15 8.69 7.36 -15.11
C SER A 15 9.39 8.50 -15.89
N SER A 16 8.70 9.59 -16.31
CA SER A 16 9.28 10.58 -17.25
C SER A 16 8.95 12.08 -17.08
N PHE A 17 8.19 12.55 -16.07
CA PHE A 17 7.79 13.98 -16.07
C PHE A 17 8.74 14.98 -15.38
N LEU A 18 9.79 14.58 -14.64
CA LEU A 18 10.72 15.57 -14.05
C LEU A 18 12.20 15.14 -14.11
N ILE A 19 12.68 14.83 -15.32
CA ILE A 19 14.10 15.03 -15.68
C ILE A 19 14.20 16.32 -16.52
N HIS A 20 13.78 17.46 -15.96
CA HIS A 20 14.19 18.82 -16.37
C HIS A 20 13.46 19.89 -15.52
N VAL A 21 13.92 20.15 -14.30
CA VAL A 21 14.14 21.53 -13.87
C VAL A 21 15.51 21.58 -13.21
N HIS A 22 16.41 22.21 -13.93
CA HIS A 22 17.79 22.53 -13.59
C HIS A 22 17.83 23.64 -12.53
N SER A 23 18.99 23.75 -11.87
CA SER A 23 19.47 24.83 -11.00
C SER A 23 19.09 24.81 -9.53
N SER A 24 19.92 24.09 -8.78
CA SER A 24 20.33 24.40 -7.41
C SER A 24 20.82 25.85 -7.29
N SER A 25 20.20 26.63 -6.40
CA SER A 25 20.82 27.82 -5.81
C SER A 25 20.66 27.77 -4.29
N SER A 26 21.83 27.75 -3.65
CA SER A 26 22.15 27.94 -2.25
C SER A 26 21.34 29.02 -1.52
N LEU A 27 21.01 28.80 -0.25
CA LEU A 27 21.56 29.54 0.90
C LEU A 27 20.85 29.16 2.21
N SER A 28 21.65 29.08 3.26
CA SER A 28 21.36 29.03 4.69
C SER A 28 22.45 29.90 5.35
N PRO A 29 22.37 30.33 6.63
CA PRO A 29 21.24 30.70 7.50
C PRO A 29 21.43 32.11 8.10
N ASN A 30 20.44 32.67 8.81
CA ASN A 30 20.57 33.14 10.21
C ASN A 30 19.44 34.06 10.72
N HIS A 31 19.17 33.86 12.01
CA HIS A 31 18.88 34.84 13.07
C HIS A 31 17.45 35.12 13.57
N ARG A 32 17.38 35.01 14.90
CA ARG A 32 16.41 35.52 15.89
C ARG A 32 16.23 37.05 15.67
N GLN A 33 15.17 37.73 16.10
CA GLN A 33 14.73 37.93 17.48
C GLN A 33 13.45 38.82 17.50
N ALA A 34 12.75 38.82 18.62
CA ALA A 34 11.50 39.52 18.91
C ALA A 34 11.66 41.03 19.26
N LEU A 35 10.51 41.65 19.62
CA LEU A 35 10.22 43.05 20.05
C LEU A 35 9.82 43.97 18.88
N GLU A 36 8.86 44.89 18.96
CA GLU A 36 8.11 45.52 20.06
C GLU A 36 6.92 46.27 19.41
N ILE A 37 5.78 46.41 20.09
CA ILE A 37 4.70 47.32 19.68
C ILE A 37 4.59 48.42 20.72
N SER A 38 4.81 49.67 20.30
CA SER A 38 4.61 50.87 21.12
C SER A 38 3.28 51.56 20.80
N ILE A 39 2.51 51.77 21.87
CA ILE A 39 1.89 53.03 22.35
C ILE A 39 0.98 53.84 21.40
N GLY A 40 -0.27 54.03 21.85
CA GLY A 40 -1.12 55.17 21.53
C GLY A 40 -1.97 55.55 22.76
N ILE A 41 -1.81 56.79 23.22
CA ILE A 41 -2.27 57.39 24.50
C ILE A 41 -3.61 58.14 24.33
N GLY A 42 -4.39 58.23 25.41
CA GLY A 42 -5.40 59.28 25.64
C GLY A 42 -6.25 58.95 26.89
N SER A 43 -5.83 59.30 28.11
CA SER A 43 -5.92 60.59 28.82
C SER A 43 -7.33 60.97 29.31
N GLY A 44 -7.42 61.12 30.64
CA GLY A 44 -8.51 61.75 31.41
C GLY A 44 -8.92 60.85 32.60
N GLY A 45 -8.69 61.15 33.86
CA GLY A 45 -8.20 62.35 34.55
C GLY A 45 -8.97 62.49 35.87
N GLU A 46 -8.25 62.38 37.00
CA GLU A 46 -8.59 62.87 38.37
C GLU A 46 -9.80 62.24 39.08
N GLY A 47 -9.85 61.97 40.39
CA GLY A 47 -9.02 62.13 41.60
C GLY A 47 -9.89 61.52 42.73
N GLY A 48 -9.41 60.78 43.74
CA GLY A 48 -8.62 61.24 44.89
C GLY A 48 -9.36 60.88 46.19
N GLY A 49 -8.63 60.30 47.17
CA GLY A 49 -9.02 60.15 48.60
C GLY A 49 -9.94 58.96 48.93
N GLY A 50 -9.71 58.10 49.94
CA GLY A 50 -8.82 58.16 51.09
C GLY A 50 -9.61 58.17 52.40
N GLY A 51 -9.74 56.99 53.04
CA GLY A 51 -9.73 56.84 54.50
C GLY A 51 -11.03 56.92 55.32
N GLY A 52 -11.35 55.81 55.99
CA GLY A 52 -11.43 55.80 57.46
C GLY A 52 -12.80 55.90 58.14
N GLY A 53 -13.16 54.84 58.87
CA GLY A 53 -13.57 54.95 60.28
C GLY A 53 -15.06 54.90 60.64
N GLY A 54 -15.49 53.75 61.18
CA GLY A 54 -16.15 53.63 62.49
C GLY A 54 -17.62 54.03 62.66
N GLY A 55 -18.34 53.24 63.46
CA GLY A 55 -19.45 53.73 64.30
C GLY A 55 -20.80 53.07 64.08
N GLU A 56 -21.28 52.39 65.11
CA GLU A 56 -22.54 51.65 65.24
C GLU A 56 -23.79 52.54 65.42
N SER A 57 -24.93 51.88 65.21
CA SER A 57 -26.22 52.02 65.92
C SER A 57 -27.19 53.14 65.50
N GLY A 58 -28.45 52.74 65.33
CA GLY A 58 -29.60 53.64 65.20
C GLY A 58 -30.73 53.09 64.33
N GLU A 59 -31.64 52.35 64.95
CA GLU A 59 -33.07 52.21 64.61
C GLU A 59 -33.70 53.57 64.22
N SER A 60 -34.83 53.73 63.52
CA SER A 60 -35.86 52.93 62.88
C SER A 60 -36.77 53.98 62.24
N GLU A 61 -37.19 53.84 60.99
CA GLU A 61 -38.38 54.56 60.51
C GLU A 61 -39.06 53.77 59.39
N ALA A 62 -40.29 53.34 59.66
CA ALA A 62 -41.15 52.67 58.73
C ALA A 62 -41.80 53.68 57.78
N CYS A 63 -41.77 53.40 56.48
CA CYS A 63 -42.66 54.02 55.49
C CYS A 63 -43.21 52.94 54.56
N GLN A 64 -44.53 52.72 54.64
CA GLN A 64 -45.29 51.93 53.68
C GLN A 64 -45.56 52.77 52.43
N CYS A 65 -45.33 52.20 51.25
CA CYS A 65 -45.92 52.64 49.99
C CYS A 65 -46.34 51.42 49.17
N THR A 66 -47.60 51.43 48.77
CA THR A 66 -48.30 50.45 47.94
C THR A 66 -47.78 50.44 46.50
N ALA A 67 -47.42 49.27 45.97
CA ALA A 67 -47.13 49.08 44.55
C ALA A 67 -47.88 47.85 44.01
N SER A 68 -48.65 48.04 42.94
CA SER A 68 -49.31 46.98 42.18
C SER A 68 -48.27 46.05 41.52
N PRO A 69 -48.57 44.74 41.35
CA PRO A 69 -47.59 43.80 40.81
C PRO A 69 -47.35 44.01 39.31
N PRO A 70 -46.12 43.82 38.81
CA PRO A 70 -45.80 43.95 37.39
C PRO A 70 -46.38 42.77 36.56
N GLU A 71 -46.86 43.08 35.35
CA GLU A 71 -47.29 42.08 34.36
C GLU A 71 -46.14 41.13 33.99
N ILE A 72 -46.46 39.83 33.98
CA ILE A 72 -45.55 38.75 33.59
C ILE A 72 -45.38 38.80 32.07
N PRO A 73 -44.14 38.85 31.52
CA PRO A 73 -43.94 38.77 30.07
C PRO A 73 -44.39 37.41 29.51
N PRO A 74 -44.95 37.36 28.30
CA PRO A 74 -45.44 36.11 27.71
C PRO A 74 -44.30 35.10 27.56
N GLN A 75 -44.55 33.87 28.03
CA GLN A 75 -43.58 32.77 27.90
C GLN A 75 -43.22 32.52 26.42
N PRO A 76 -41.95 32.21 26.11
CA PRO A 76 -41.54 31.81 24.76
C PRO A 76 -42.34 30.58 24.35
N GLN A 77 -42.97 30.62 23.16
CA GLN A 77 -43.63 29.44 22.60
C GLN A 77 -42.62 28.30 22.45
N PRO A 78 -42.99 27.03 22.76
CA PRO A 78 -42.12 25.89 22.54
C PRO A 78 -41.75 25.84 21.05
N GLN A 79 -40.45 25.91 20.74
CA GLN A 79 -39.98 25.67 19.38
C GLN A 79 -40.46 24.26 18.97
N PRO A 80 -41.02 24.08 17.75
CA PRO A 80 -41.45 22.77 17.29
C PRO A 80 -40.27 21.81 17.37
N GLN A 81 -40.39 20.78 18.21
CA GLN A 81 -39.36 19.76 18.34
C GLN A 81 -39.11 19.15 16.95
N PRO A 82 -37.84 18.96 16.54
CA PRO A 82 -37.54 18.29 15.28
C PRO A 82 -38.25 16.94 15.25
N ARG A 83 -39.01 16.66 14.20
CA ARG A 83 -39.64 15.35 14.02
C ARG A 83 -38.57 14.26 14.15
N PRO A 84 -38.79 13.20 14.95
CA PRO A 84 -37.84 12.10 15.07
C PRO A 84 -37.55 11.52 13.68
N LEU A 85 -36.28 11.31 13.37
CA LEU A 85 -35.86 10.63 12.15
C LEU A 85 -36.30 9.16 12.22
N VAL A 86 -36.99 8.68 11.18
CA VAL A 86 -37.41 7.28 11.06
C VAL A 86 -36.45 6.57 10.12
N PHE A 87 -35.79 5.53 10.62
CA PHE A 87 -34.84 4.70 9.86
C PHE A 87 -35.49 3.40 9.42
N LEU A 88 -35.02 2.86 8.28
CA LEU A 88 -35.49 1.57 7.75
C LEU A 88 -35.06 0.38 8.62
N ASP A 89 -33.96 0.53 9.35
CA ASP A 89 -33.39 -0.49 10.24
C ASP A 89 -32.69 0.20 11.43
N GLU A 90 -32.66 -0.47 12.58
CA GLU A 90 -31.97 0.00 13.78
C GLU A 90 -30.45 0.10 13.55
N ARG A 91 -29.86 -0.79 12.75
CA ARG A 91 -28.43 -0.76 12.40
C ARG A 91 -28.05 0.51 11.65
N LEU A 92 -28.93 0.99 10.76
CA LEU A 92 -28.74 2.27 10.07
C LEU A 92 -28.88 3.47 11.02
N ALA A 93 -29.77 3.37 12.02
CA ALA A 93 -29.92 4.42 13.04
C ALA A 93 -28.66 4.60 13.88
N VAL A 94 -27.91 3.52 14.17
CA VAL A 94 -26.62 3.57 14.87
C VAL A 94 -25.52 4.24 14.02
N VAL A 95 -25.53 3.99 12.71
CA VAL A 95 -24.51 4.50 11.78
C VAL A 95 -24.73 5.97 11.42
N PHE A 96 -25.97 6.44 11.35
CA PHE A 96 -26.29 7.83 11.03
C PHE A 96 -25.49 8.88 11.84
N PRO A 97 -25.46 8.86 13.20
CA PRO A 97 -24.69 9.83 13.96
C PRO A 97 -23.17 9.71 13.74
N VAL A 98 -22.66 8.53 13.39
CA VAL A 98 -21.25 8.32 13.01
C VAL A 98 -20.93 9.11 11.74
N ILE A 99 -21.77 8.98 10.71
CA ILE A 99 -21.62 9.72 9.45
C ILE A 99 -21.73 11.23 9.67
N GLN A 100 -22.69 11.69 10.47
CA GLN A 100 -22.85 13.12 10.73
C GLN A 100 -21.65 13.71 11.50
N ARG A 101 -21.08 12.97 12.45
CA ARG A 101 -19.83 13.39 13.12
C ARG A 101 -18.67 13.46 12.13
N PHE A 102 -18.52 12.47 11.26
CA PHE A 102 -17.47 12.48 10.24
C PHE A 102 -17.66 13.61 9.23
N LYS A 103 -18.88 13.87 8.78
CA LYS A 103 -19.23 15.02 7.94
C LYS A 103 -18.73 16.33 8.53
N ASN A 104 -18.89 16.52 9.84
CA ASN A 104 -18.42 17.72 10.53
C ASN A 104 -16.88 17.80 10.66
N LEU A 105 -16.17 16.68 10.51
CA LEU A 105 -14.70 16.66 10.46
C LEU A 105 -14.15 16.95 9.05
N ILE A 106 -14.98 16.88 8.02
CA ILE A 106 -14.56 17.19 6.65
C ILE A 106 -14.36 18.70 6.51
N THR A 107 -13.12 19.08 6.23
CA THR A 107 -12.68 20.47 6.06
C THR A 107 -12.68 20.92 4.60
N SER A 108 -12.71 19.98 3.65
CA SER A 108 -12.82 20.28 2.22
C SER A 108 -13.61 19.16 1.53
N ASP A 109 -14.58 19.58 0.71
CA ASP A 109 -15.40 18.71 -0.13
C ASP A 109 -15.56 19.37 -1.52
N PRO A 110 -14.53 19.26 -2.39
CA PRO A 110 -14.51 19.98 -3.67
C PRO A 110 -15.64 19.61 -4.63
N TYR A 111 -16.17 18.39 -4.52
CA TYR A 111 -17.23 17.88 -5.37
C TYR A 111 -18.61 17.92 -4.69
N ASN A 112 -18.70 18.55 -3.52
CA ASN A 112 -19.92 18.72 -2.74
C ASN A 112 -20.67 17.39 -2.50
N VAL A 113 -19.94 16.30 -2.28
CA VAL A 113 -20.50 14.94 -2.15
C VAL A 113 -21.31 14.80 -0.86
N THR A 114 -20.84 15.45 0.21
CA THR A 114 -21.45 15.42 1.54
C THR A 114 -22.80 16.13 1.60
N SER A 115 -23.17 16.92 0.60
CA SER A 115 -24.50 17.51 0.46
C SER A 115 -25.62 16.45 0.42
N THR A 116 -25.31 15.25 -0.06
CA THR A 116 -26.24 14.11 -0.08
C THR A 116 -26.44 13.44 1.28
N TRP A 117 -25.57 13.72 2.26
CA TRP A 117 -25.56 13.05 3.57
C TRP A 117 -26.51 13.73 4.56
N VAL A 118 -27.80 13.74 4.22
CA VAL A 118 -28.86 14.41 4.99
C VAL A 118 -30.11 13.53 5.06
N GLY A 119 -30.77 13.50 6.22
CA GLY A 119 -32.01 12.73 6.45
C GLY A 119 -31.74 11.27 6.79
N SER A 120 -32.80 10.50 7.07
CA SER A 120 -32.66 9.13 7.60
C SER A 120 -32.36 8.06 6.55
N ASN A 121 -32.45 8.38 5.26
CA ASN A 121 -32.12 7.43 4.18
C ASN A 121 -30.60 7.40 3.92
N VAL A 122 -29.86 6.77 4.82
CA VAL A 122 -28.39 6.65 4.74
C VAL A 122 -27.95 5.95 3.45
N CYS A 123 -28.74 5.00 2.95
CA CYS A 123 -28.41 4.21 1.76
C CYS A 123 -28.51 5.01 0.45
N SER A 124 -29.12 6.20 0.46
CA SER A 124 -29.09 7.11 -0.69
C SER A 124 -27.91 8.09 -0.67
N TYR A 125 -27.09 8.06 0.38
CA TYR A 125 -25.94 8.95 0.48
C TYR A 125 -24.88 8.53 -0.55
N LYS A 126 -24.35 9.50 -1.28
CA LYS A 126 -23.31 9.21 -2.26
C LYS A 126 -22.05 8.70 -1.55
N GLY A 127 -21.57 7.54 -1.98
CA GLY A 127 -20.42 6.84 -1.42
C GLY A 127 -20.76 5.85 -0.29
N PHE A 128 -22.04 5.65 0.04
CA PHE A 128 -22.47 4.68 1.03
C PHE A 128 -23.40 3.64 0.42
N TYR A 129 -23.15 2.36 0.72
CA TYR A 129 -23.90 1.25 0.16
C TYR A 129 -24.35 0.32 1.28
N CYS A 130 -25.63 0.01 1.27
CA CYS A 130 -26.26 -0.85 2.25
C CYS A 130 -26.54 -2.24 1.67
N GLU A 131 -26.43 -3.26 2.51
CA GLU A 131 -26.76 -4.65 2.17
C GLU A 131 -27.17 -5.39 3.45
N SER A 132 -27.78 -6.55 3.29
CA SER A 132 -28.07 -7.43 4.42
C SER A 132 -26.80 -8.07 5.00
N PRO A 133 -26.54 -7.94 6.31
CA PRO A 133 -25.35 -8.48 6.94
C PRO A 133 -25.40 -10.02 7.03
N PRO A 134 -24.24 -10.70 7.08
CA PRO A 134 -24.19 -12.17 7.08
C PRO A 134 -24.91 -12.86 8.26
N ASP A 135 -25.07 -12.16 9.39
CA ASP A 135 -25.76 -12.67 10.57
C ASP A 135 -27.29 -12.52 10.51
N ASN A 136 -27.82 -11.65 9.65
CA ASN A 136 -29.26 -11.42 9.52
C ASN A 136 -29.64 -10.96 8.11
N SER A 137 -30.17 -11.86 7.29
CA SER A 137 -30.60 -11.60 5.91
C SER A 137 -31.80 -10.66 5.77
N SER A 138 -32.53 -10.39 6.87
CA SER A 138 -33.69 -9.50 6.87
C SER A 138 -33.36 -8.10 7.36
N ALA A 139 -32.19 -7.91 7.98
CA ALA A 139 -31.72 -6.60 8.39
C ALA A 139 -31.10 -5.85 7.20
N LEU A 140 -31.08 -4.53 7.28
CA LEU A 140 -30.37 -3.66 6.36
C LEU A 140 -29.29 -2.89 7.13
N SER A 141 -28.03 -3.03 6.72
CA SER A 141 -26.91 -2.37 7.39
C SER A 141 -25.96 -1.72 6.41
N MET A 142 -25.02 -0.92 6.91
CA MET A 142 -23.97 -0.31 6.10
C MET A 142 -22.89 -1.34 5.77
N ALA A 143 -22.89 -1.81 4.52
CA ALA A 143 -21.98 -2.86 4.07
C ALA A 143 -20.71 -2.31 3.42
N SER A 144 -20.80 -1.15 2.77
CA SER A 144 -19.65 -0.57 2.05
C SER A 144 -19.66 0.95 2.07
N VAL A 145 -18.44 1.50 2.13
CA VAL A 145 -18.14 2.91 1.89
C VAL A 145 -17.15 2.98 0.73
N ASP A 146 -17.48 3.75 -0.31
CA ASP A 146 -16.61 4.02 -1.45
C ASP A 146 -16.53 5.53 -1.67
N PHE A 147 -15.41 6.10 -1.26
CA PHE A 147 -15.04 7.50 -1.39
C PHE A 147 -13.97 7.72 -2.47
N ASN A 148 -13.76 6.76 -3.37
CA ASN A 148 -12.70 6.85 -4.37
C ASN A 148 -12.84 8.13 -5.21
N GLY A 149 -11.75 8.90 -5.27
CA GLY A 149 -11.64 10.11 -6.09
C GLY A 149 -12.46 11.31 -5.60
N TYR A 150 -13.04 11.25 -4.39
CA TYR A 150 -13.87 12.35 -3.88
C TYR A 150 -13.06 13.57 -3.41
N LYS A 151 -11.73 13.44 -3.25
CA LYS A 151 -10.85 14.52 -2.77
C LYS A 151 -11.33 15.16 -1.46
N LEU A 152 -11.97 14.39 -0.60
CA LEU A 152 -12.40 14.84 0.72
C LEU A 152 -11.16 15.06 1.60
N ARG A 153 -11.14 16.17 2.35
CA ARG A 153 -10.10 16.43 3.36
C ARG A 153 -10.67 16.28 4.75
N ALA A 154 -10.16 15.33 5.51
CA ALA A 154 -10.44 15.19 6.94
C ALA A 154 -9.14 14.89 7.70
N PRO A 155 -8.94 15.45 8.90
CA PRO A 155 -7.69 15.26 9.64
C PRO A 155 -7.50 13.83 10.18
N SER A 156 -8.57 13.04 10.27
CA SER A 156 -8.55 11.68 10.84
C SER A 156 -9.78 10.88 10.40
N LEU A 157 -9.64 9.55 10.35
CA LEU A 157 -10.75 8.59 10.23
C LEU A 157 -11.16 7.96 11.58
N VAL A 158 -10.49 8.32 12.67
CA VAL A 158 -10.80 7.81 14.02
C VAL A 158 -12.20 8.23 14.43
N GLY A 159 -13.00 7.28 14.91
CA GLY A 159 -14.40 7.49 15.27
C GLY A 159 -15.36 7.45 14.08
N PHE A 160 -14.85 7.19 12.88
CA PHE A 160 -15.65 6.95 11.68
C PHE A 160 -15.58 5.49 11.26
N ILE A 161 -14.53 5.06 10.56
CA ILE A 161 -14.43 3.70 9.99
C ILE A 161 -14.52 2.60 11.07
N ASP A 162 -13.90 2.83 12.23
CA ASP A 162 -13.92 1.92 13.38
C ASP A 162 -15.23 1.92 14.16
N SER A 163 -16.19 2.76 13.76
CA SER A 163 -17.54 2.86 14.32
C SER A 163 -18.63 2.37 13.35
N LEU A 164 -18.25 1.64 12.30
CA LEU A 164 -19.17 1.03 11.32
C LEU A 164 -19.18 -0.50 11.51
N PRO A 165 -20.04 -1.05 12.38
CA PRO A 165 -19.88 -2.42 12.90
C PRO A 165 -20.01 -3.54 11.86
N ASP A 166 -20.76 -3.29 10.79
CA ASP A 166 -21.03 -4.29 9.75
C ASP A 166 -20.31 -4.02 8.43
N ILE A 167 -19.36 -3.05 8.40
CA ILE A 167 -18.67 -2.71 7.17
C ILE A 167 -17.81 -3.88 6.67
N ALA A 168 -17.96 -4.18 5.37
CA ALA A 168 -17.18 -5.19 4.67
C ALA A 168 -16.14 -4.56 3.75
N LEU A 169 -16.45 -3.43 3.11
CA LEU A 169 -15.57 -2.76 2.15
C LEU A 169 -15.41 -1.30 2.53
N PHE A 170 -14.17 -0.85 2.65
CA PHE A 170 -13.85 0.57 2.79
C PHE A 170 -12.84 0.98 1.74
N HIS A 171 -13.29 1.76 0.76
CA HIS A 171 -12.45 2.29 -0.31
C HIS A 171 -12.39 3.80 -0.22
N ALA A 172 -11.17 4.34 -0.13
CA ALA A 172 -10.94 5.77 0.06
C ALA A 172 -9.77 6.29 -0.79
N ASN A 173 -9.50 5.66 -1.94
CA ASN A 173 -8.45 6.07 -2.86
C ASN A 173 -8.58 7.54 -3.25
N THR A 174 -7.46 8.26 -3.34
CA THR A 174 -7.40 9.64 -3.86
C THR A 174 -8.28 10.60 -3.05
N ASN A 175 -7.98 10.69 -1.76
CA ASN A 175 -8.53 11.68 -0.83
C ASN A 175 -7.39 12.40 -0.10
N GLU A 176 -7.75 13.27 0.84
CA GLU A 176 -6.83 13.98 1.70
C GLU A 176 -7.08 13.63 3.18
N PHE A 177 -7.34 12.34 3.46
CA PHE A 177 -7.50 11.84 4.81
C PHE A 177 -6.15 11.72 5.52
N GLY A 178 -6.04 12.34 6.68
CA GLY A 178 -4.83 12.38 7.49
C GLY A 178 -4.88 11.50 8.74
N GLY A 179 -3.89 11.72 9.61
CA GLY A 179 -3.84 11.07 10.92
C GLY A 179 -3.34 9.63 10.88
N LEU A 180 -3.74 8.87 11.90
CA LEU A 180 -3.44 7.45 12.06
C LEU A 180 -4.66 6.62 11.68
N ILE A 181 -4.42 5.37 11.29
CA ILE A 181 -5.49 4.38 11.15
C ILE A 181 -5.98 3.99 12.57
N PRO A 182 -7.29 4.04 12.86
CA PRO A 182 -7.82 3.78 14.20
C PRO A 182 -7.50 2.36 14.67
N SER A 183 -7.13 2.18 15.93
CA SER A 183 -6.83 0.85 16.48
C SER A 183 -8.04 -0.07 16.55
N ASN A 184 -9.24 0.50 16.70
CA ASN A 184 -10.49 -0.25 16.85
C ASN A 184 -10.97 -0.91 15.56
N ILE A 185 -10.29 -0.70 14.41
CA ILE A 185 -10.59 -1.45 13.17
C ILE A 185 -10.44 -2.97 13.37
N SER A 186 -9.65 -3.39 14.36
CA SER A 186 -9.50 -4.80 14.74
C SER A 186 -10.82 -5.46 15.14
N ASN A 187 -11.82 -4.67 15.53
CA ASN A 187 -13.13 -5.15 15.96
C ASN A 187 -14.12 -5.33 14.80
N LEU A 188 -13.76 -4.89 13.59
CA LEU A 188 -14.60 -4.98 12.39
C LEU A 188 -14.61 -6.41 11.86
N ARG A 189 -15.62 -7.18 12.30
CA ARG A 189 -15.75 -8.63 12.05
C ARG A 189 -15.94 -9.02 10.58
N TYR A 190 -16.43 -8.11 9.76
CA TYR A 190 -16.74 -8.37 8.35
C TYR A 190 -15.80 -7.67 7.38
N LEU A 191 -14.87 -6.83 7.87
CA LEU A 191 -14.00 -6.06 6.99
C LEU A 191 -13.13 -7.01 6.15
N TYR A 192 -13.31 -6.91 4.84
CA TYR A 192 -12.80 -7.82 3.83
C TYR A 192 -11.82 -7.10 2.90
N GLU A 193 -12.12 -5.84 2.54
CA GLU A 193 -11.24 -4.97 1.77
C GLU A 193 -11.06 -3.62 2.45
N LEU A 194 -9.80 -3.20 2.56
CA LEU A 194 -9.42 -1.90 3.08
C LEU A 194 -8.45 -1.22 2.10
N ASP A 195 -8.96 -0.23 1.37
CA ASP A 195 -8.19 0.62 0.48
C ASP A 195 -8.12 2.05 1.05
N LEU A 196 -6.93 2.42 1.51
CA LEU A 196 -6.59 3.74 2.04
C LEU A 196 -5.54 4.45 1.17
N SER A 197 -5.41 4.02 -0.08
CA SER A 197 -4.35 4.48 -0.98
C SER A 197 -4.49 5.96 -1.35
N ASN A 198 -3.35 6.59 -1.68
CA ASN A 198 -3.29 7.98 -2.14
C ASN A 198 -4.02 8.97 -1.19
N ASN A 199 -3.53 9.04 0.05
CA ASN A 199 -4.04 9.86 1.13
C ASN A 199 -2.89 10.59 1.85
N LYS A 200 -3.15 11.14 3.04
CA LYS A 200 -2.19 11.83 3.90
C LYS A 200 -1.96 11.10 5.23
N PHE A 201 -2.16 9.78 5.27
CA PHE A 201 -1.91 9.00 6.48
C PHE A 201 -0.43 9.00 6.84
N THR A 202 -0.15 9.02 8.14
CA THR A 202 1.19 9.09 8.73
C THR A 202 1.35 8.05 9.83
N GLY A 203 2.54 8.01 10.45
CA GLY A 203 2.83 7.12 11.58
C GLY A 203 3.34 5.75 11.17
N ALA A 204 3.37 4.83 12.12
CA ALA A 204 3.85 3.46 11.91
C ALA A 204 2.83 2.60 11.15
N PHE A 205 3.27 1.41 10.71
CA PHE A 205 2.38 0.40 10.14
C PHE A 205 1.21 0.06 11.11
N PRO A 206 -0.04 0.01 10.63
CA PRO A 206 -1.22 -0.18 11.48
C PRO A 206 -1.37 -1.63 11.95
N THR A 207 -0.78 -1.97 13.09
CA THR A 207 -0.80 -3.34 13.66
C THR A 207 -2.20 -3.85 14.01
N ALA A 208 -3.17 -2.95 14.18
CA ALA A 208 -4.58 -3.32 14.40
C ALA A 208 -5.16 -4.21 13.29
N VAL A 209 -4.61 -4.13 12.07
CA VAL A 209 -5.03 -4.96 10.93
C VAL A 209 -4.90 -6.46 11.21
N PHE A 210 -4.00 -6.87 12.11
CA PHE A 210 -3.83 -8.28 12.49
C PHE A 210 -5.05 -8.87 13.23
N GLY A 211 -5.90 -8.01 13.81
CA GLY A 211 -7.16 -8.42 14.41
C GLY A 211 -8.23 -8.83 13.38
N ILE A 212 -8.10 -8.35 12.14
CA ILE A 212 -9.12 -8.49 11.10
C ILE A 212 -8.90 -9.79 10.34
N LYS A 213 -9.55 -10.87 10.80
CA LYS A 213 -9.33 -12.22 10.27
C LYS A 213 -9.92 -12.47 8.88
N SER A 214 -10.88 -11.64 8.47
CA SER A 214 -11.54 -11.69 7.16
C SER A 214 -10.82 -10.90 6.08
N LEU A 215 -9.82 -10.08 6.43
CA LEU A 215 -9.19 -9.18 5.47
C LEU A 215 -8.42 -9.96 4.41
N THR A 216 -8.66 -9.63 3.14
CA THR A 216 -7.95 -10.23 2.00
C THR A 216 -7.29 -9.19 1.10
N PHE A 217 -7.82 -7.97 1.06
CA PHE A 217 -7.26 -6.86 0.29
C PHE A 217 -6.83 -5.75 1.23
N PHE A 218 -5.54 -5.41 1.21
CA PHE A 218 -5.00 -4.33 2.02
C PHE A 218 -4.10 -3.40 1.22
N ASP A 219 -4.56 -2.18 1.01
CA ASP A 219 -3.85 -1.16 0.24
C ASP A 219 -3.61 0.12 1.05
N LEU A 220 -2.33 0.42 1.29
CA LEU A 220 -1.83 1.62 1.96
C LEU A 220 -0.95 2.49 1.05
N ARG A 221 -0.92 2.21 -0.26
CA ARG A 221 0.05 2.83 -1.16
C ARG A 221 -0.11 4.35 -1.25
N PHE A 222 0.97 5.06 -1.58
CA PHE A 222 0.97 6.53 -1.71
C PHE A 222 0.48 7.24 -0.43
N ASN A 223 1.13 6.94 0.69
CA ASN A 223 0.92 7.61 1.98
C ASN A 223 2.29 8.00 2.58
N SER A 224 2.31 8.39 3.84
CA SER A 224 3.53 8.77 4.58
C SER A 224 3.80 7.85 5.77
N PHE A 225 3.38 6.58 5.70
CA PHE A 225 3.71 5.59 6.74
C PHE A 225 5.22 5.38 6.83
N ASN A 226 5.73 5.13 8.03
CA ASN A 226 7.16 5.00 8.30
C ASN A 226 7.47 3.88 9.31
N GLY A 227 8.76 3.67 9.55
CA GLY A 227 9.23 2.66 10.49
C GLY A 227 9.21 1.25 9.91
N LEU A 228 8.97 0.28 10.79
CA LEU A 228 9.03 -1.15 10.47
C LEU A 228 7.66 -1.68 10.00
N VAL A 229 7.69 -2.65 9.08
CA VAL A 229 6.53 -3.45 8.69
C VAL A 229 6.63 -4.79 9.42
N PRO A 230 5.78 -5.06 10.42
CA PRO A 230 5.87 -6.27 11.22
C PRO A 230 5.76 -7.52 10.35
N SER A 231 6.64 -8.50 10.60
CA SER A 231 6.75 -9.72 9.80
C SER A 231 5.43 -10.51 9.72
N GLN A 232 4.56 -10.35 10.71
CA GLN A 232 3.25 -10.99 10.81
C GLN A 232 2.36 -10.73 9.58
N ILE A 233 2.47 -9.55 8.94
CA ILE A 233 1.63 -9.25 7.76
C ILE A 233 1.89 -10.21 6.60
N PHE A 234 3.13 -10.68 6.44
CA PHE A 234 3.51 -11.64 5.41
C PHE A 234 3.05 -13.07 5.71
N ALA A 235 2.39 -13.32 6.85
CA ALA A 235 1.76 -14.60 7.15
C ALA A 235 0.23 -14.48 7.27
N GLN A 236 -0.31 -13.26 7.16
CA GLN A 236 -1.74 -13.02 7.13
C GLN A 236 -2.33 -13.59 5.82
N PRO A 237 -3.54 -14.18 5.84
CA PRO A 237 -4.21 -14.71 4.66
C PRO A 237 -4.74 -13.59 3.73
N LEU A 238 -3.83 -12.80 3.15
CA LEU A 238 -4.12 -11.72 2.21
C LEU A 238 -3.94 -12.19 0.78
N ASP A 239 -4.85 -11.80 -0.11
CA ASP A 239 -4.72 -11.96 -1.55
C ASP A 239 -3.88 -10.83 -2.15
N VAL A 240 -4.01 -9.61 -1.59
CA VAL A 240 -3.33 -8.39 -2.05
C VAL A 240 -2.71 -7.64 -0.87
N LEU A 241 -1.42 -7.32 -0.98
CA LEU A 241 -0.71 -6.47 -0.04
C LEU A 241 0.06 -5.36 -0.77
N PHE A 242 -0.49 -4.16 -0.73
CA PHE A 242 0.07 -2.98 -1.38
C PHE A 242 0.52 -1.96 -0.34
N ILE A 243 1.85 -1.79 -0.20
CA ILE A 243 2.44 -0.82 0.74
C ILE A 243 3.50 0.07 0.09
N ASN A 244 3.48 0.14 -1.24
CA ASN A 244 4.42 0.94 -2.01
C ASN A 244 4.26 2.45 -1.79
N ASN A 245 5.30 3.22 -2.13
CA ASN A 245 5.29 4.69 -2.04
C ASN A 245 4.95 5.17 -0.63
N ASN A 246 5.74 4.70 0.33
CA ASN A 246 5.73 5.09 1.73
C ASN A 246 7.19 5.31 2.20
N ASN A 247 7.40 5.47 3.50
CA ASN A 247 8.71 5.67 4.12
C ASN A 247 9.13 4.49 5.00
N PHE A 248 8.73 3.26 4.67
CA PHE A 248 9.13 2.07 5.43
C PHE A 248 10.62 1.81 5.27
N LEU A 249 11.28 1.45 6.37
CA LEU A 249 12.74 1.24 6.43
C LEU A 249 13.03 -0.01 7.24
N GLN A 250 13.35 -1.11 6.57
CA GLN A 250 13.76 -2.37 7.22
C GLN A 250 14.37 -3.37 6.24
N THR A 251 14.96 -4.43 6.77
CA THR A 251 15.25 -5.62 5.96
C THR A 251 13.99 -6.42 5.68
N LEU A 252 13.94 -7.09 4.53
CA LEU A 252 12.87 -8.04 4.24
C LEU A 252 12.93 -9.22 5.24
N PRO A 253 11.82 -9.56 5.92
CA PRO A 253 11.86 -10.55 6.98
C PRO A 253 11.97 -11.98 6.42
N GLN A 254 12.60 -12.88 7.18
CA GLN A 254 12.83 -14.26 6.74
C GLN A 254 11.55 -15.07 6.50
N ASN A 255 10.39 -14.62 6.98
CA ASN A 255 9.10 -15.24 6.71
C ASN A 255 8.37 -14.64 5.49
N LEU A 256 9.02 -13.83 4.65
CA LEU A 256 8.43 -13.30 3.41
C LEU A 256 7.77 -14.40 2.56
N GLY A 257 8.42 -15.55 2.46
CA GLY A 257 7.89 -16.73 1.76
C GLY A 257 6.63 -17.38 2.35
N SER A 258 6.21 -16.99 3.55
CA SER A 258 4.94 -17.43 4.14
C SER A 258 3.74 -16.68 3.56
N THR A 259 3.97 -15.70 2.67
CA THR A 259 2.91 -14.89 2.10
C THR A 259 1.95 -15.71 1.27
N THR A 260 0.67 -15.43 1.49
CA THR A 260 -0.43 -16.03 0.72
C THR A 260 -0.86 -15.13 -0.43
N SER A 261 -0.32 -13.92 -0.52
CA SER A 261 -0.73 -12.93 -1.50
C SER A 261 -0.32 -13.31 -2.90
N PHE A 262 -1.20 -12.99 -3.84
CA PHE A 262 -0.94 -13.08 -5.28
C PHE A 262 -0.18 -11.84 -5.76
N TYR A 263 -0.52 -10.68 -5.23
CA TYR A 263 0.05 -9.39 -5.62
C TYR A 263 0.73 -8.74 -4.42
N LEU A 264 2.05 -8.59 -4.50
CA LEU A 264 2.88 -8.02 -3.44
C LEU A 264 3.70 -6.86 -4.02
N THR A 265 3.45 -5.64 -3.53
CA THR A 265 4.28 -4.48 -3.87
C THR A 265 4.83 -3.79 -2.63
N LEU A 266 6.16 -3.72 -2.60
CA LEU A 266 6.97 -3.03 -1.60
C LEU A 266 7.72 -1.84 -2.21
N ALA A 267 7.39 -1.50 -3.46
CA ALA A 267 8.05 -0.50 -4.29
C ALA A 267 8.20 0.87 -3.62
N ASN A 268 9.22 1.64 -4.01
CA ASN A 268 9.36 3.04 -3.60
C ASN A 268 9.30 3.22 -2.07
N ASN A 269 10.17 2.49 -1.36
CA ASN A 269 10.38 2.56 0.09
C ASN A 269 11.89 2.52 0.36
N LYS A 270 12.29 2.20 1.59
CA LYS A 270 13.69 2.04 2.00
C LYS A 270 13.94 0.62 2.51
N PHE A 271 13.36 -0.39 1.86
CA PHE A 271 13.67 -1.78 2.20
C PHE A 271 15.12 -2.08 1.82
N ASN A 272 15.90 -2.66 2.73
CA ASN A 272 17.32 -2.92 2.52
C ASN A 272 17.74 -4.37 2.77
N GLY A 273 19.00 -4.67 2.54
CA GLY A 273 19.54 -6.03 2.70
C GLY A 273 19.02 -7.01 1.64
N PRO A 274 19.28 -8.32 1.81
CA PRO A 274 18.99 -9.32 0.80
C PRO A 274 17.51 -9.70 0.70
N ILE A 275 17.10 -10.06 -0.51
CA ILE A 275 15.86 -10.82 -0.71
C ILE A 275 16.01 -12.17 0.00
N PRO A 276 15.13 -12.51 0.96
CA PRO A 276 15.28 -13.73 1.75
C PRO A 276 15.00 -14.96 0.88
N ARG A 277 15.81 -16.00 1.08
CA ARG A 277 15.66 -17.30 0.40
C ARG A 277 14.28 -17.94 0.59
N SER A 278 13.59 -17.56 1.66
CA SER A 278 12.23 -18.04 1.91
C SER A 278 11.25 -17.69 0.79
N ILE A 279 11.50 -16.67 -0.03
CA ILE A 279 10.61 -16.24 -1.12
C ILE A 279 10.13 -17.41 -2.00
N GLY A 280 10.98 -18.43 -2.26
CA GLY A 280 10.58 -19.61 -3.03
C GLY A 280 9.48 -20.47 -2.40
N LYS A 281 9.21 -20.31 -1.09
CA LYS A 281 8.08 -20.97 -0.40
C LYS A 281 6.72 -20.42 -0.84
N ALA A 282 6.68 -19.19 -1.35
CA ALA A 282 5.47 -18.57 -1.91
C ALA A 282 5.24 -18.94 -3.40
N SER A 283 5.81 -20.06 -3.84
CA SER A 283 5.77 -20.55 -5.23
C SER A 283 4.38 -20.87 -5.78
N LYS A 284 3.39 -21.03 -4.89
CA LYS A 284 1.99 -21.34 -5.24
C LYS A 284 1.08 -20.10 -5.22
N THR A 285 1.58 -18.98 -4.73
CA THR A 285 0.77 -17.80 -4.42
C THR A 285 1.25 -16.60 -5.21
N LEU A 286 2.51 -16.22 -5.14
CA LEU A 286 3.00 -15.02 -5.82
C LEU A 286 2.82 -15.10 -7.34
N VAL A 287 2.08 -14.12 -7.87
CA VAL A 287 1.86 -13.87 -9.30
C VAL A 287 2.65 -12.62 -9.73
N GLU A 288 2.54 -11.54 -8.95
CA GLU A 288 3.26 -10.29 -9.21
C GLU A 288 4.04 -9.83 -7.98
N VAL A 289 5.32 -9.53 -8.18
CA VAL A 289 6.25 -9.08 -7.14
C VAL A 289 6.95 -7.81 -7.57
N LEU A 290 6.68 -6.70 -6.87
CA LEU A 290 7.24 -5.38 -7.19
C LEU A 290 8.07 -4.85 -6.02
N PHE A 291 9.39 -4.93 -6.14
CA PHE A 291 10.40 -4.49 -5.17
C PHE A 291 11.25 -3.31 -5.68
N LEU A 292 10.94 -2.79 -6.87
CA LEU A 292 11.66 -1.67 -7.49
C LEU A 292 11.78 -0.41 -6.62
N ASN A 293 12.87 0.33 -6.84
CA ASN A 293 13.19 1.58 -6.15
C ASN A 293 13.18 1.43 -4.62
N ASN A 294 14.12 0.62 -4.14
CA ASN A 294 14.41 0.38 -2.72
C ASN A 294 15.94 0.38 -2.52
N GLU A 295 16.40 -0.04 -1.35
CA GLU A 295 17.81 -0.18 -1.00
C GLU A 295 18.23 -1.66 -0.87
N LEU A 296 17.51 -2.58 -1.57
CA LEU A 296 17.78 -4.02 -1.49
C LEU A 296 19.18 -4.32 -2.01
N SER A 297 19.90 -5.22 -1.35
CA SER A 297 21.30 -5.49 -1.62
C SER A 297 21.61 -6.98 -1.50
N GLY A 298 22.89 -7.36 -1.59
CA GLY A 298 23.28 -8.77 -1.60
C GLY A 298 22.90 -9.46 -2.91
N CYS A 299 22.96 -10.80 -2.92
CA CYS A 299 22.79 -11.57 -4.16
C CYS A 299 21.41 -12.21 -4.28
N LEU A 300 20.97 -12.38 -5.52
CA LEU A 300 19.69 -13.03 -5.83
C LEU A 300 19.67 -14.49 -5.36
N PRO A 301 18.71 -14.91 -4.52
CA PRO A 301 18.59 -16.29 -4.12
C PRO A 301 18.05 -17.14 -5.27
N TYR A 302 18.66 -18.30 -5.51
CA TYR A 302 18.20 -19.23 -6.56
C TYR A 302 16.76 -19.72 -6.33
N GLU A 303 16.26 -19.65 -5.08
CA GLU A 303 14.89 -20.00 -4.72
C GLU A 303 13.81 -19.16 -5.43
N ILE A 304 14.14 -17.99 -5.99
CA ILE A 304 13.20 -17.25 -6.87
C ILE A 304 12.77 -18.13 -8.05
N GLY A 305 13.65 -19.00 -8.55
CA GLY A 305 13.33 -19.96 -9.62
C GLY A 305 12.20 -20.96 -9.27
N TYR A 306 11.75 -21.02 -8.02
CA TYR A 306 10.57 -21.81 -7.63
C TYR A 306 9.24 -21.11 -7.90
N LEU A 307 9.21 -19.79 -8.17
CA LEU A 307 8.00 -19.00 -8.37
C LEU A 307 7.34 -19.29 -9.74
N LYS A 308 6.78 -20.48 -9.90
CA LYS A 308 6.21 -20.96 -11.17
C LYS A 308 4.92 -20.26 -11.59
N GLU A 309 4.21 -19.67 -10.63
CA GLU A 309 2.99 -18.91 -10.87
C GLU A 309 3.27 -17.43 -11.19
N ALA A 310 4.50 -16.95 -10.98
CA ALA A 310 4.84 -15.55 -11.19
C ALA A 310 4.91 -15.19 -12.68
N THR A 311 4.24 -14.08 -13.02
CA THR A 311 4.23 -13.45 -14.35
C THR A 311 5.04 -12.16 -14.36
N VAL A 312 5.13 -11.46 -13.23
CA VAL A 312 5.87 -10.20 -13.09
C VAL A 312 6.79 -10.26 -11.89
N PHE A 313 8.07 -9.98 -12.11
CA PHE A 313 9.04 -9.76 -11.03
C PHE A 313 9.93 -8.56 -11.37
N ASP A 314 9.74 -7.47 -10.62
CA ASP A 314 10.51 -6.23 -10.78
C ASP A 314 11.26 -5.90 -9.50
N ALA A 315 12.60 -5.91 -9.58
CA ALA A 315 13.50 -5.46 -8.53
C ALA A 315 14.50 -4.42 -9.06
N SER A 316 14.08 -3.63 -10.05
CA SER A 316 14.89 -2.56 -10.63
C SER A 316 15.20 -1.43 -9.63
N SER A 317 16.24 -0.64 -9.90
CA SER A 317 16.67 0.49 -9.07
C SER A 317 16.89 0.08 -7.62
N ASN A 318 17.83 -0.83 -7.42
CA ASN A 318 18.26 -1.34 -6.11
C ASN A 318 19.80 -1.48 -6.09
N CYS A 319 20.35 -2.02 -5.01
CA CYS A 319 21.77 -2.30 -4.82
C CYS A 319 22.10 -3.80 -4.94
N ILE A 320 21.28 -4.57 -5.68
CA ILE A 320 21.43 -6.04 -5.80
C ILE A 320 22.67 -6.34 -6.63
N THR A 321 23.48 -7.30 -6.19
CA THR A 321 24.72 -7.70 -6.86
C THR A 321 24.78 -9.21 -7.14
N GLY A 322 25.86 -9.66 -7.77
CA GLY A 322 26.06 -11.07 -8.08
C GLY A 322 25.62 -11.46 -9.49
N PRO A 323 25.85 -12.74 -9.86
CA PRO A 323 25.35 -13.29 -11.10
C PRO A 323 23.86 -13.56 -11.05
N LEU A 324 23.23 -13.59 -12.23
CA LEU A 324 21.84 -14.02 -12.37
C LEU A 324 21.76 -15.56 -12.21
N PRO A 325 20.94 -16.12 -11.30
CA PRO A 325 20.85 -17.57 -11.12
C PRO A 325 20.26 -18.29 -12.34
N CYS A 326 20.84 -19.43 -12.72
CA CYS A 326 20.30 -20.32 -13.76
C CYS A 326 18.90 -20.85 -13.43
N SER A 327 18.54 -20.92 -12.14
CA SER A 327 17.21 -21.34 -11.70
C SER A 327 16.09 -20.45 -12.22
N PHE A 328 16.37 -19.23 -12.68
CA PHE A 328 15.36 -18.34 -13.25
C PHE A 328 14.80 -18.89 -14.57
N GLY A 329 15.51 -19.78 -15.25
CA GLY A 329 14.96 -20.56 -16.37
C GLY A 329 13.79 -21.48 -16.00
N CYS A 330 13.46 -21.60 -14.71
CA CYS A 330 12.30 -22.36 -14.21
C CYS A 330 11.04 -21.52 -13.98
N LEU A 331 11.09 -20.21 -14.23
CA LEU A 331 9.96 -19.29 -14.06
C LEU A 331 8.97 -19.43 -15.23
N ALA A 332 8.26 -20.55 -15.27
CA ALA A 332 7.52 -21.03 -16.43
C ALA A 332 6.44 -20.08 -16.98
N LYS A 333 5.87 -19.20 -16.13
CA LYS A 333 4.84 -18.22 -16.52
C LYS A 333 5.38 -16.78 -16.63
N MET A 334 6.68 -16.57 -16.50
CA MET A 334 7.24 -15.22 -16.45
C MET A 334 7.06 -14.47 -17.77
N GLU A 335 6.49 -13.28 -17.67
CA GLU A 335 6.25 -12.37 -18.79
C GLU A 335 7.15 -11.13 -18.69
N ILE A 336 7.29 -10.57 -17.47
CA ILE A 336 8.08 -9.36 -17.21
C ILE A 336 9.08 -9.63 -16.10
N LEU A 337 10.37 -9.56 -16.44
CA LEU A 337 11.47 -9.71 -15.51
C LEU A 337 12.37 -8.48 -15.58
N ASN A 338 12.41 -7.68 -14.52
CA ASN A 338 13.12 -6.41 -14.53
C ASN A 338 14.10 -6.31 -13.36
N PHE A 339 15.38 -6.19 -13.69
CA PHE A 339 16.48 -5.94 -12.75
C PHE A 339 17.32 -4.73 -13.16
N ALA A 340 16.75 -3.80 -13.93
CA ALA A 340 17.46 -2.62 -14.38
C ALA A 340 18.04 -1.80 -13.22
N GLY A 341 19.17 -1.12 -13.39
CA GLY A 341 19.70 -0.21 -12.37
C GLY A 341 20.11 -0.93 -11.09
N ASN A 342 20.99 -1.93 -11.23
CA ASN A 342 21.53 -2.73 -10.12
C ASN A 342 23.05 -2.93 -10.33
N LEU A 343 23.65 -3.76 -9.48
CA LEU A 343 25.07 -4.12 -9.49
C LEU A 343 25.28 -5.59 -9.92
N LEU A 344 24.38 -6.16 -10.73
CA LEU A 344 24.47 -7.53 -11.21
C LEU A 344 25.60 -7.66 -12.25
N TYR A 345 26.26 -8.82 -12.29
CA TYR A 345 27.43 -9.03 -13.13
C TYR A 345 27.56 -10.46 -13.64
N GLY A 346 28.57 -10.70 -14.49
CA GLY A 346 28.85 -12.01 -15.07
C GLY A 346 28.09 -12.24 -16.38
N VAL A 347 28.00 -13.49 -16.81
CA VAL A 347 27.34 -13.85 -18.07
C VAL A 347 25.85 -14.08 -17.82
N ILE A 348 25.01 -13.54 -18.70
CA ILE A 348 23.56 -13.76 -18.65
C ILE A 348 23.27 -15.23 -19.03
N PRO A 349 22.64 -16.05 -18.17
CA PRO A 349 22.41 -17.46 -18.47
C PRO A 349 21.40 -17.65 -19.61
N GLU A 350 21.78 -18.44 -20.61
CA GLU A 350 20.94 -18.75 -21.79
C GLU A 350 19.59 -19.38 -21.42
N VAL A 351 19.54 -20.10 -20.30
CA VAL A 351 18.30 -20.69 -19.77
C VAL A 351 17.25 -19.65 -19.37
N VAL A 352 17.66 -18.44 -19.00
CA VAL A 352 16.73 -17.33 -18.70
C VAL A 352 16.15 -16.78 -20.00
N CYS A 353 16.99 -16.61 -21.02
CA CYS A 353 16.58 -16.17 -22.36
C CYS A 353 15.80 -17.24 -23.15
N ALA A 354 15.72 -18.47 -22.62
CA ALA A 354 14.94 -19.57 -23.19
C ALA A 354 13.50 -19.63 -22.65
N LEU A 355 13.12 -18.76 -21.70
CA LEU A 355 11.76 -18.69 -21.17
C LEU A 355 10.78 -18.29 -22.28
N GLY A 356 9.80 -19.15 -22.54
CA GLY A 356 8.91 -19.02 -23.70
C GLY A 356 7.88 -17.88 -23.62
N ASN A 357 7.57 -17.37 -22.43
CA ASN A 357 6.53 -16.36 -22.21
C ASN A 357 7.09 -14.94 -22.00
N LEU A 358 8.41 -14.75 -22.03
CA LEU A 358 9.00 -13.44 -21.78
C LEU A 358 8.56 -12.43 -22.85
N ALA A 359 7.83 -11.41 -22.40
CA ALA A 359 7.48 -10.23 -23.19
C ALA A 359 8.49 -9.10 -22.96
N ASN A 360 9.05 -9.00 -21.74
CA ASN A 360 10.05 -7.99 -21.40
C ASN A 360 11.05 -8.55 -20.36
N LEU A 361 12.33 -8.54 -20.73
CA LEU A 361 13.45 -8.81 -19.85
C LEU A 361 14.38 -7.61 -19.84
N THR A 362 14.33 -6.79 -18.78
CA THR A 362 15.19 -5.61 -18.68
C THR A 362 16.33 -5.88 -17.69
N LEU A 363 17.55 -5.89 -18.21
CA LEU A 363 18.81 -6.07 -17.48
C LEU A 363 19.75 -4.88 -17.69
N SER A 364 19.22 -3.75 -18.16
CA SER A 364 19.99 -2.54 -18.43
C SER A 364 20.59 -1.93 -17.16
N ASP A 365 21.61 -1.10 -17.31
CA ASP A 365 22.22 -0.38 -16.19
C ASP A 365 22.71 -1.34 -15.08
N ASN A 366 23.55 -2.30 -15.49
CA ASN A 366 24.18 -3.32 -14.65
C ASN A 366 25.65 -3.52 -15.10
N TYR A 367 26.29 -4.62 -14.74
CA TYR A 367 27.68 -4.94 -15.08
C TYR A 367 27.81 -6.34 -15.70
N PHE A 368 26.82 -6.80 -16.45
CA PHE A 368 26.92 -8.06 -17.19
C PHE A 368 28.04 -8.00 -18.23
N THR A 369 28.75 -9.11 -18.44
CA THR A 369 29.96 -9.18 -19.27
C THR A 369 29.77 -9.96 -20.56
N GLY A 370 28.70 -10.76 -20.67
CA GLY A 370 28.49 -11.62 -21.82
C GLY A 370 27.06 -12.09 -21.98
N VAL A 371 26.73 -12.43 -23.22
CA VAL A 371 25.44 -12.98 -23.67
C VAL A 371 25.68 -14.10 -24.67
N GLY A 372 24.87 -15.16 -24.61
CA GLY A 372 24.90 -16.23 -25.60
C GLY A 372 23.91 -16.00 -26.76
N PRO A 373 23.77 -17.00 -27.65
CA PRO A 373 22.98 -16.87 -28.88
C PRO A 373 21.48 -16.62 -28.67
N LEU A 374 20.84 -17.24 -27.67
CA LEU A 374 19.42 -17.03 -27.36
C LEU A 374 19.18 -15.63 -26.81
N CYS A 375 20.02 -15.18 -25.89
CA CYS A 375 19.93 -13.81 -25.39
C CYS A 375 20.15 -12.78 -26.52
N LYS A 376 21.09 -13.02 -27.45
CA LYS A 376 21.28 -12.15 -28.63
C LYS A 376 20.02 -12.04 -29.50
N LYS A 377 19.27 -13.14 -29.68
CA LYS A 377 17.99 -13.10 -30.40
C LYS A 377 16.96 -12.22 -29.69
N LEU A 378 16.86 -12.32 -28.36
CA LEU A 378 15.95 -11.49 -27.58
C LEU A 378 16.34 -10.00 -27.60
N ILE A 379 17.64 -9.69 -27.65
CA ILE A 379 18.12 -8.31 -27.83
C ILE A 379 17.68 -7.78 -29.20
N GLN A 380 17.88 -8.56 -30.26
CA GLN A 380 17.47 -8.19 -31.62
C GLN A 380 15.96 -8.00 -31.77
N SER A 381 15.15 -8.78 -31.04
CA SER A 381 13.69 -8.66 -31.04
C SER A 381 13.15 -7.59 -30.09
N GLY A 382 14.02 -6.89 -29.34
CA GLY A 382 13.63 -5.86 -28.37
C GLY A 382 13.00 -6.40 -27.07
N VAL A 383 13.03 -7.72 -26.85
CA VAL A 383 12.51 -8.33 -25.62
C VAL A 383 13.52 -8.20 -24.49
N LEU A 384 14.83 -8.30 -24.79
CA LEU A 384 15.92 -8.17 -23.81
C LEU A 384 16.64 -6.82 -23.96
N ASP A 385 16.57 -5.96 -22.94
CA ASP A 385 17.36 -4.74 -22.84
C ASP A 385 18.61 -4.97 -21.98
N VAL A 386 19.79 -4.75 -22.57
CA VAL A 386 21.11 -4.86 -21.91
C VAL A 386 21.96 -3.60 -22.09
N ARG A 387 21.35 -2.44 -22.37
CA ARG A 387 22.08 -1.16 -22.42
C ARG A 387 22.74 -0.86 -21.07
N MET A 388 23.78 -0.04 -21.06
CA MET A 388 24.52 0.35 -19.85
C MET A 388 25.05 -0.86 -19.06
N ASN A 389 25.66 -1.82 -19.76
CA ASN A 389 26.36 -2.98 -19.18
C ASN A 389 27.85 -3.00 -19.58
N CYS A 390 28.56 -4.08 -19.27
CA CYS A 390 29.96 -4.31 -19.61
C CYS A 390 30.12 -5.39 -20.70
N ILE A 391 29.17 -5.49 -21.64
CA ILE A 391 29.15 -6.55 -22.65
C ILE A 391 29.96 -6.10 -23.87
N HIS A 392 31.10 -6.73 -24.10
CA HIS A 392 31.95 -6.40 -25.24
C HIS A 392 31.25 -6.68 -26.58
N GLY A 393 31.34 -5.71 -27.50
CA GLY A 393 30.82 -5.82 -28.87
C GLY A 393 29.34 -5.48 -29.05
N LEU A 394 28.65 -5.02 -28.00
CA LEU A 394 27.31 -4.44 -28.12
C LEU A 394 27.35 -2.91 -28.04
N GLU A 395 26.33 -2.25 -28.60
CA GLU A 395 26.18 -0.80 -28.53
C GLU A 395 25.62 -0.34 -27.17
N ASN A 396 25.75 0.96 -26.88
CA ASN A 396 25.23 1.62 -25.67
C ASN A 396 25.66 0.92 -24.36
N GLN A 397 26.94 0.55 -24.27
CA GLN A 397 27.54 -0.07 -23.08
C GLN A 397 28.26 0.97 -22.22
N ARG A 398 28.53 0.63 -20.96
CA ARG A 398 29.33 1.44 -20.04
C ARG A 398 30.75 1.63 -20.59
N SER A 399 31.41 2.67 -20.10
CA SER A 399 32.81 2.90 -20.45
C SER A 399 33.71 1.77 -19.94
N ILE A 400 34.79 1.49 -20.67
CA ILE A 400 35.80 0.49 -20.26
C ILE A 400 36.35 0.82 -18.86
N ALA A 401 36.59 2.11 -18.57
CA ALA A 401 37.09 2.57 -17.29
C ALA A 401 36.12 2.25 -16.14
N GLU A 402 34.82 2.50 -16.33
CA GLU A 402 33.79 2.19 -15.35
C GLU A 402 33.67 0.69 -15.08
N CYS A 403 33.66 -0.13 -16.13
CA CYS A 403 33.68 -1.58 -16.00
C CYS A 403 34.94 -2.07 -15.26
N ALA A 404 36.13 -1.56 -15.62
CA ALA A 404 37.37 -1.92 -14.97
C ALA A 404 37.36 -1.55 -13.48
N MET A 405 36.87 -0.36 -13.12
CA MET A 405 36.73 0.07 -11.72
C MET A 405 35.76 -0.83 -10.94
N PHE A 406 34.64 -1.21 -11.56
CA PHE A 406 33.72 -2.15 -10.93
C PHE A 406 34.41 -3.51 -10.68
N PHE A 407 35.10 -4.08 -11.67
CA PHE A 407 35.73 -5.40 -11.51
C PHE A 407 37.04 -5.39 -10.70
N ALA A 408 37.62 -4.22 -10.40
CA ALA A 408 38.82 -4.11 -9.56
C ALA A 408 38.62 -4.61 -8.12
N HIS A 409 37.38 -4.66 -7.63
CA HIS A 409 37.05 -5.14 -6.29
C HIS A 409 36.26 -6.45 -6.36
N VAL A 410 36.67 -7.46 -5.60
CA VAL A 410 35.94 -8.74 -5.52
C VAL A 410 34.61 -8.54 -4.81
N LYS A 411 33.52 -9.01 -5.44
CA LYS A 411 32.20 -9.11 -4.81
C LYS A 411 31.92 -10.58 -4.52
N ILE A 412 31.60 -10.93 -3.27
CA ILE A 412 31.35 -12.31 -2.88
C ILE A 412 29.86 -12.52 -2.71
N CYS A 413 29.31 -13.48 -3.45
CA CYS A 413 27.97 -13.98 -3.18
C CYS A 413 28.02 -15.19 -2.25
N PRO A 414 27.23 -15.18 -1.16
CA PRO A 414 27.07 -16.38 -0.36
C PRO A 414 26.40 -17.47 -1.22
N PHE A 415 26.75 -18.73 -0.98
CA PHE A 415 26.21 -19.89 -1.70
C PHE A 415 26.50 -19.92 -3.21
N PHE A 416 27.68 -19.48 -3.65
CA PHE A 416 28.09 -19.50 -5.07
C PHE A 416 27.70 -20.75 -5.89
N PRO A 417 27.78 -22.01 -5.36
CA PRO A 417 27.38 -23.19 -6.12
C PRO A 417 25.91 -23.21 -6.55
N THR A 418 25.02 -22.44 -5.88
CA THR A 418 23.59 -22.45 -6.19
C THR A 418 23.22 -21.68 -7.45
N PHE A 419 24.08 -20.78 -7.94
CA PHE A 419 23.79 -19.98 -9.14
C PHE A 419 23.76 -20.84 -10.41
N SER A 420 24.43 -21.99 -10.43
CA SER A 420 24.39 -22.93 -11.55
C SER A 420 23.27 -23.97 -11.43
N LEU A 421 22.52 -24.00 -10.31
CA LEU A 421 21.45 -24.98 -10.11
C LEU A 421 20.21 -24.63 -10.91
N ILE A 422 19.63 -25.66 -11.52
CA ILE A 422 18.37 -25.60 -12.26
C ILE A 422 17.42 -26.62 -11.65
N PRO A 423 16.47 -26.20 -10.79
CA PRO A 423 15.62 -27.14 -10.04
C PRO A 423 14.42 -27.68 -10.82
N CYS A 424 14.36 -27.48 -12.13
CA CYS A 424 13.27 -27.92 -13.01
C CYS A 424 13.82 -28.68 -14.23
N GLN A 425 12.92 -29.36 -14.94
CA GLN A 425 13.21 -29.93 -16.25
C GLN A 425 13.01 -28.83 -17.31
N ILE A 426 14.09 -28.42 -17.97
CA ILE A 426 14.01 -27.48 -19.09
C ILE A 426 13.81 -28.30 -20.37
N SER A 427 12.74 -28.05 -21.11
CA SER A 427 12.53 -28.69 -22.41
C SER A 427 13.60 -28.18 -23.41
N HIS A 428 14.53 -29.07 -23.78
CA HIS A 428 15.61 -28.82 -24.74
C HIS A 428 15.10 -28.70 -26.18
N ASN A 429 14.22 -27.74 -26.50
CA ASN A 429 13.82 -27.49 -27.89
C ASN A 429 14.79 -26.55 -28.63
N GLY A 430 16.02 -26.38 -28.15
CA GLY A 430 17.02 -25.51 -28.79
C GLY A 430 18.47 -25.75 -28.37
N TRP A 431 18.77 -26.81 -27.62
CA TRP A 431 20.14 -27.15 -27.26
C TRP A 431 20.65 -28.17 -28.27
N GLY A 432 21.45 -27.70 -29.23
CA GLY A 432 22.24 -28.59 -30.09
C GLY A 432 23.14 -29.46 -29.20
N GLU A 433 23.13 -30.76 -29.47
CA GLU A 433 23.86 -31.80 -28.74
C GLU A 433 25.35 -31.49 -28.58
N ASN A 434 25.86 -31.64 -27.36
CA ASN A 434 27.05 -32.45 -27.04
C ASN A 434 27.45 -32.31 -25.56
N SER A 435 27.10 -33.29 -24.73
CA SER A 435 28.01 -33.87 -23.73
C SER A 435 27.36 -35.03 -22.96
N ASN A 436 27.89 -36.21 -23.27
CA ASN A 436 27.96 -37.46 -22.53
C ASN A 436 27.22 -37.63 -21.19
N LYS A 437 26.37 -38.67 -21.24
CA LYS A 437 26.01 -39.62 -20.18
C LYS A 437 27.01 -39.74 -19.03
N SER A 438 26.48 -39.67 -17.82
CA SER A 438 26.91 -40.53 -16.71
C SER A 438 25.80 -40.65 -15.66
N SER A 439 24.96 -41.67 -15.82
CA SER A 439 24.20 -42.26 -14.71
C SER A 439 24.98 -43.47 -14.19
N PRO A 440 24.85 -43.79 -12.90
CA PRO A 440 24.76 -45.17 -12.48
C PRO A 440 23.38 -45.42 -11.87
N GLY A 441 22.69 -46.42 -12.42
CA GLY A 441 21.43 -46.92 -11.89
C GLY A 441 21.63 -48.04 -10.87
N THR A 442 20.64 -48.17 -9.99
CA THR A 442 20.07 -49.41 -9.41
C THR A 442 18.72 -48.94 -8.84
N GLY A 443 17.55 -49.51 -9.13
CA GLY A 443 17.16 -50.92 -9.13
C GLY A 443 16.13 -51.09 -8.01
N GLY A 444 14.83 -51.07 -8.32
CA GLY A 444 13.77 -51.17 -7.31
C GLY A 444 12.36 -51.15 -7.87
N SER A 445 11.87 -52.34 -8.22
CA SER A 445 10.48 -52.66 -8.59
C SER A 445 9.51 -52.43 -7.42
N GLY A 446 8.29 -51.95 -7.67
CA GLY A 446 7.26 -51.96 -6.63
C GLY A 446 5.95 -51.21 -6.92
N TYR A 447 4.99 -51.93 -7.51
CA TYR A 447 3.55 -51.90 -7.27
C TYR A 447 2.73 -50.59 -7.44
N TYR A 448 1.87 -50.65 -8.46
CA TYR A 448 0.62 -49.89 -8.59
C TYR A 448 -0.24 -49.96 -7.32
N THR A 449 -0.62 -48.80 -6.78
CA THR A 449 -1.86 -48.66 -6.00
C THR A 449 -2.62 -47.40 -6.40
N ARG A 450 -3.93 -47.62 -6.62
CA ARG A 450 -4.92 -46.67 -7.10
C ARG A 450 -5.75 -46.17 -5.91
N LYS A 451 -6.18 -44.90 -5.99
CA LYS A 451 -7.22 -44.21 -5.18
C LYS A 451 -6.75 -43.60 -3.84
N ARG A 452 -6.93 -42.29 -3.67
CA ARG A 452 -8.20 -41.66 -3.27
C ARG A 452 -8.12 -40.14 -3.40
N SER A 453 -9.03 -39.60 -4.19
CA SER A 453 -9.44 -38.21 -4.24
C SER A 453 -10.33 -37.86 -3.04
N LYS A 454 -10.09 -36.69 -2.41
CA LYS A 454 -11.06 -35.64 -1.98
C LYS A 454 -10.46 -34.74 -0.87
N PRO A 455 -11.02 -33.53 -0.61
CA PRO A 455 -12.04 -32.81 -1.38
C PRO A 455 -11.55 -31.47 -1.94
N SER A 456 -12.01 -31.18 -3.15
CA SER A 456 -12.20 -29.83 -3.66
C SER A 456 -13.05 -29.02 -2.68
N ARG A 457 -12.56 -27.86 -2.26
CA ARG A 457 -13.39 -26.86 -1.60
C ARG A 457 -14.39 -26.36 -2.64
N ALA A 458 -15.66 -26.68 -2.43
CA ALA A 458 -16.75 -26.14 -3.25
C ALA A 458 -16.82 -24.61 -3.05
N PRO A 459 -17.22 -23.85 -4.07
CA PRO A 459 -17.46 -22.43 -3.95
C PRO A 459 -18.63 -22.20 -2.98
N SER A 460 -18.41 -21.39 -1.95
CA SER A 460 -19.52 -20.87 -1.15
C SER A 460 -20.42 -20.00 -2.04
N PRO A 461 -21.74 -20.09 -1.90
CA PRO A 461 -22.69 -19.38 -2.72
C PRO A 461 -22.83 -17.91 -2.27
N THR A 462 -23.30 -17.09 -3.22
CA THR A 462 -23.87 -15.73 -3.08
C THR A 462 -22.95 -14.61 -2.63
N TYR A 463 -22.34 -13.91 -3.61
CA TYR A 463 -22.20 -12.45 -3.63
C TYR A 463 -22.16 -11.99 -5.10
N SER A 464 -23.32 -11.97 -5.74
CA SER A 464 -23.51 -11.52 -7.13
C SER A 464 -23.36 -10.00 -7.33
N ALA A 465 -22.89 -9.26 -6.32
CA ALA A 465 -22.61 -7.82 -6.37
C ALA A 465 -21.12 -7.44 -6.54
N LEU A 466 -20.18 -8.39 -6.42
CA LEU A 466 -18.73 -8.12 -6.47
C LEU A 466 -18.16 -7.92 -7.90
N LEU A 467 -19.03 -7.77 -8.91
CA LEU A 467 -18.64 -7.52 -10.29
C LEU A 467 -18.67 -6.03 -10.68
N ARG A 468 -19.10 -5.12 -9.80
CA ARG A 468 -19.22 -3.68 -10.11
C ARG A 468 -18.06 -2.80 -9.67
N HIS A 469 -17.14 -3.29 -8.84
CA HIS A 469 -16.06 -2.47 -8.24
C HIS A 469 -14.64 -2.94 -8.62
N ARG A 470 -14.48 -3.65 -9.75
CA ARG A 470 -13.17 -4.01 -10.33
C ARG A 470 -12.80 -3.13 -11.54
N LEU A 471 -13.15 -1.84 -11.52
CA LEU A 471 -12.77 -0.86 -12.55
C LEU A 471 -12.09 0.34 -11.93
#